data_AF-A0A9P1C2P1-F1
#
_entry.id   AF-A0A9P1C2P1-F1
#
_cell.length_a   1.000
_cell.length_b   1.000
_cell.length_c   1.000
_cell.angle_alpha   90.00
_cell.angle_beta   90.00
_cell.angle_gamma   90.00
#
_symmetry.space_group_name_H-M   'P 1'
#
loop_
_entity.id
_entity.type
_entity.pdbx_description
1 polymer ?
#
loop_
_entity_poly.entity_id
_entity_poly.type
_entity_poly.pdbx_seq_one_letter_code
_entity_poly.pdbx_strand_id
1 'polypeptide(L)'
;MTGVLLPADQVTMQVYTSREPEDPEFTVDSILPFLGLGATECDLNHYVLPMQTSVQTYVCPALEAAESKWIPWDTTLEDSFRLHMLVCDREVFVSMRHFASLHNYVINLGGGNPANRILTYVELHCLPPTETVEVLGRMHKTLRKLRDDVAILKTEVRLLRRTFGQALENLAANYEELAPLVGLVAPPHIQGDPHGADDAEQAD
;
A
#
# COMPACT_ATOMS: atom_id res chain seq x y z
N MET A 1 11.13 18.66 34.68
CA MET A 1 10.92 17.97 33.39
C MET A 1 9.59 17.26 33.45
N THR A 2 8.56 17.81 32.83
CA THR A 2 7.25 17.18 32.69
C THR A 2 7.37 16.06 31.68
N GLY A 3 7.51 14.82 32.16
CA GLY A 3 7.44 13.64 31.30
C GLY A 3 6.08 13.60 30.65
N VAL A 4 6.04 13.56 29.32
CA VAL A 4 4.82 13.28 28.57
C VAL A 4 4.37 11.89 29.02
N LEU A 5 3.24 11.83 29.74
CA LEU A 5 2.57 10.57 30.04
C LEU A 5 2.09 10.01 28.71
N LEU A 6 2.81 9.03 28.18
CA LEU A 6 2.36 8.27 27.02
C LEU A 6 1.07 7.52 27.40
N PRO A 7 0.12 7.36 26.46
CA PRO A 7 -1.04 6.51 26.66
C PRO A 7 -0.61 5.11 27.13
N ALA A 8 -1.45 4.42 27.92
CA ALA A 8 -1.15 3.05 28.39
C ALA A 8 -0.91 2.04 27.25
N ASP A 9 -1.33 2.42 26.05
CA ASP A 9 -1.35 1.67 24.81
C ASP A 9 -0.15 2.01 23.90
N GLN A 10 0.79 2.83 24.39
CA GLN A 10 2.00 3.22 23.67
C GLN A 10 3.24 3.07 24.56
N VAL A 11 4.34 2.60 23.95
CA VAL A 11 5.65 2.50 24.59
C VAL A 11 6.73 3.02 23.65
N THR A 12 7.59 3.90 24.14
CA THR A 12 8.77 4.38 23.41
C THR A 12 10.01 3.62 23.85
N MET A 13 10.84 3.26 22.88
CA MET A 13 12.13 2.61 23.05
C MET A 13 13.23 3.33 22.28
N GLN A 14 14.44 3.20 22.80
CA GLN A 14 15.66 3.74 22.18
C GLN A 14 16.53 2.60 21.72
N VAL A 15 16.84 2.57 20.42
CA VAL A 15 17.73 1.56 19.84
C VAL A 15 19.00 2.26 19.40
N TYR A 16 20.09 1.91 20.05
CA TYR A 16 21.42 2.38 19.68
C TYR A 16 22.07 1.35 18.78
N THR A 17 22.49 1.76 17.58
CA THR A 17 23.25 0.94 16.64
C THR A 17 24.60 1.58 16.34
N SER A 18 25.56 0.78 15.90
CA SER A 18 26.90 1.24 15.50
C SER A 18 26.95 1.53 13.99
N ARG A 19 27.65 2.60 13.59
CA ARG A 19 28.00 2.89 12.18
C ARG A 19 29.39 2.39 11.78
N GLU A 20 30.04 1.59 12.63
CA GLU A 20 31.37 1.07 12.31
C GLU A 20 31.30 0.04 11.17
N PRO A 21 32.22 0.08 10.19
CA PRO A 21 32.17 -0.80 9.01
C PRO A 21 32.45 -2.27 9.33
N GLU A 22 32.95 -2.57 10.54
CA GLU A 22 33.17 -3.93 11.02
C GLU A 22 31.90 -4.57 11.60
N ASP A 23 30.96 -3.74 12.07
CA ASP A 23 29.68 -4.21 12.60
C ASP A 23 28.73 -4.56 11.43
N PRO A 24 27.86 -5.58 11.60
CA PRO A 24 26.84 -5.88 10.62
C PRO A 24 25.83 -4.74 10.51
N GLU A 25 25.14 -4.66 9.37
CA GLU A 25 24.00 -3.76 9.23
C GLU A 25 22.85 -4.22 10.13
N PHE A 26 22.39 -3.33 10.99
CA PHE A 26 21.29 -3.61 11.91
C PHE A 26 19.97 -3.17 11.30
N THR A 27 19.04 -4.11 11.18
CA THR A 27 17.73 -3.92 10.56
C THR A 27 16.60 -3.95 11.60
N VAL A 28 15.36 -3.68 11.16
CA VAL A 28 14.20 -3.83 12.03
C VAL A 28 14.06 -5.26 12.57
N ASP A 29 14.45 -6.28 11.82
CA ASP A 29 14.49 -7.67 12.29
C ASP A 29 15.45 -7.86 13.49
N SER A 30 16.54 -7.08 13.53
CA SER A 30 17.57 -7.19 14.58
C SER A 30 17.08 -6.84 15.98
N ILE A 31 15.96 -6.11 16.11
CA ILE A 31 15.37 -5.74 17.41
C ILE A 31 14.28 -6.70 17.89
N LEU A 32 13.79 -7.61 17.04
CA LEU A 32 12.72 -8.54 17.38
C LEU A 32 13.02 -9.44 18.59
N PRO A 33 14.24 -10.01 18.76
CA PRO A 33 14.57 -10.81 19.94
C PRO A 33 14.39 -10.07 21.27
N PHE A 34 14.66 -8.77 21.28
CA PHE A 34 14.51 -7.91 22.45
C PHE A 34 13.06 -7.53 22.76
N LEU A 35 12.16 -7.84 21.83
CA LEU A 35 10.71 -7.70 21.94
C LEU A 35 10.02 -9.04 22.21
N GLY A 36 10.79 -10.10 22.49
CA GLY A 36 10.25 -11.44 22.74
C GLY A 36 9.77 -12.15 21.48
N LEU A 37 10.21 -11.69 20.31
CA LEU A 37 9.90 -12.27 19.00
C LEU A 37 11.16 -12.95 18.47
N GLY A 38 11.07 -14.19 18.00
CA GLY A 38 12.25 -14.97 17.60
C GLY A 38 12.97 -14.38 16.38
N ALA A 39 12.29 -14.40 15.24
CA ALA A 39 12.72 -13.82 13.98
C ALA A 39 11.48 -13.40 13.18
N THR A 40 11.68 -12.72 12.05
CA THR A 40 10.62 -12.55 11.05
C THR A 40 10.12 -13.89 10.52
N GLU A 41 9.00 -14.35 11.07
CA GLU A 41 8.22 -15.43 10.48
C GLU A 41 7.08 -14.84 9.63
N CYS A 42 6.56 -15.60 8.67
CA CYS A 42 5.43 -15.16 7.82
C CYS A 42 4.23 -14.68 8.66
N ASP A 43 4.05 -15.24 9.86
CA ASP A 43 2.94 -14.93 10.73
C ASP A 43 3.08 -13.61 11.48
N LEU A 44 4.30 -13.07 11.64
CA LEU A 44 4.51 -11.82 12.38
C LEU A 44 3.79 -10.64 11.70
N ASN A 45 3.73 -10.65 10.37
CA ASN A 45 3.00 -9.64 9.58
C ASN A 45 1.49 -9.62 9.85
N HIS A 46 0.91 -10.70 10.38
CA HIS A 46 -0.50 -10.72 10.78
C HIS A 46 -0.75 -9.92 12.07
N TYR A 47 0.28 -9.76 12.90
CA TYR A 47 0.15 -9.18 14.23
C TYR A 47 0.81 -7.81 14.36
N VAL A 48 1.89 -7.55 13.61
CA VAL A 48 2.68 -6.33 13.73
C VAL A 48 2.87 -5.71 12.36
N LEU A 49 2.52 -4.43 12.25
CA LEU A 49 2.71 -3.62 11.07
C LEU A 49 3.79 -2.56 11.33
N PRO A 50 5.02 -2.75 10.83
CA PRO A 50 6.08 -1.75 10.94
C PRO A 50 5.82 -0.60 9.96
N MET A 51 5.90 0.63 10.47
CA MET A 51 5.73 1.86 9.69
C MET A 51 6.82 2.86 10.05
N GLN A 52 7.32 3.60 9.07
CA GLN A 52 8.25 4.69 9.29
C GLN A 52 7.58 6.06 9.20
N THR A 53 8.05 6.99 10.03
CA THR A 53 7.70 8.40 9.95
C THR A 53 8.95 9.28 10.12
N SER A 54 8.82 10.58 9.88
CA SER A 54 9.88 11.53 10.27
C SER A 54 10.14 11.44 11.78
N VAL A 55 11.41 11.62 12.20
CA VAL A 55 11.85 11.63 13.61
C VAL A 55 10.99 12.52 14.51
N GLN A 56 10.43 13.59 13.94
CA GLN A 56 9.60 14.60 14.61
C GLN A 56 8.15 14.14 14.88
N THR A 57 7.73 13.02 14.30
CA THR A 57 6.35 12.51 14.41
C THR A 57 6.25 11.55 15.59
N TYR A 58 5.83 12.05 16.75
CA TYR A 58 5.72 11.24 17.98
C TYR A 58 4.40 10.48 18.11
N VAL A 59 3.40 10.84 17.30
CA VAL A 59 2.07 10.26 17.36
C VAL A 59 2.02 8.98 16.52
N CYS A 60 1.22 8.00 16.95
CA CYS A 60 0.92 6.82 16.12
C CYS A 60 0.45 7.26 14.72
N PRO A 61 1.06 6.74 13.64
CA PRO A 61 0.53 6.98 12.31
C PRO A 61 -0.86 6.35 12.19
N ALA A 62 -1.75 7.03 11.47
CA ALA A 62 -3.06 6.49 11.16
C ALA A 62 -2.93 5.22 10.29
N LEU A 63 -3.81 4.23 10.52
CA LEU A 63 -3.79 2.96 9.80
C LEU A 63 -3.98 3.17 8.29
N GLU A 64 -4.72 4.20 7.87
CA GLU A 64 -4.88 4.57 6.46
C GLU A 64 -3.56 4.94 5.77
N ALA A 65 -2.53 5.33 6.53
CA ALA A 65 -1.21 5.65 5.98
C ALA A 65 -0.32 4.41 5.79
N ALA A 66 -0.80 3.20 6.16
CA ALA A 66 -0.07 1.94 6.06
C ALA A 66 0.60 1.77 4.69
N GLU A 67 -0.14 1.94 3.59
CA GLU A 67 0.40 1.74 2.23
C GLU A 67 1.63 2.62 1.92
N SER A 68 1.64 3.86 2.42
CA SER A 68 2.70 4.83 2.11
C SER A 68 3.88 4.82 3.08
N LYS A 69 3.68 4.24 4.28
CA LYS A 69 4.64 4.31 5.38
C LYS A 69 5.11 2.95 5.86
N TRP A 70 4.47 1.88 5.41
CA TRP A 70 4.91 0.53 5.69
C TRP A 70 6.35 0.36 5.22
N ILE A 71 7.13 -0.36 6.02
CA ILE A 71 8.50 -0.72 5.68
C ILE A 71 8.69 -2.22 5.85
N PRO A 72 9.58 -2.84 5.06
CA PRO A 72 9.92 -4.23 5.27
C PRO A 72 10.84 -4.38 6.50
N TRP A 73 10.89 -5.58 7.06
CA TRP A 73 11.65 -5.88 8.28
C TRP A 73 13.18 -5.85 8.09
N ASP A 74 13.65 -5.99 6.84
CA ASP A 74 15.06 -5.85 6.46
C ASP A 74 15.48 -4.38 6.28
N THR A 75 14.60 -3.42 6.55
CA THR A 75 14.95 -2.00 6.55
C THR A 75 16.01 -1.71 7.60
N THR A 76 17.07 -1.02 7.20
CA THR A 76 18.16 -0.59 8.07
C THR A 76 17.69 0.42 9.10
N LEU A 77 18.16 0.26 10.34
CA LEU A 77 17.88 1.21 11.42
C LEU A 77 18.75 2.46 11.25
N GLU A 78 18.10 3.62 11.19
CA GLU A 78 18.75 4.91 11.00
C GLU A 78 18.29 5.97 12.01
N ASP A 79 19.04 7.07 12.12
CA ASP A 79 18.67 8.27 12.88
C ASP A 79 17.75 9.23 12.11
N SER A 80 17.42 8.90 10.87
CA SER A 80 16.64 9.72 9.93
C SER A 80 15.12 9.56 10.08
N PHE A 81 14.66 8.50 10.77
CA PHE A 81 13.24 8.18 10.93
C PHE A 81 12.90 7.69 12.34
N ARG A 82 11.59 7.62 12.61
CA ARG A 82 11.02 6.92 13.76
C ARG A 82 10.28 5.69 13.28
N LEU A 83 10.55 4.56 13.92
CA LEU A 83 9.85 3.31 13.67
C LEU A 83 8.61 3.23 14.56
N HIS A 84 7.48 2.92 13.96
CA HIS A 84 6.23 2.62 14.66
C HIS A 84 5.86 1.17 14.38
N MET A 85 5.74 0.35 15.42
CA MET A 85 5.19 -1.00 15.34
C MET A 85 3.75 -0.96 15.81
N LEU A 86 2.82 -1.04 14.86
CA LEU A 86 1.39 -1.13 15.16
C LEU A 86 1.06 -2.59 15.42
N VAL A 87 0.72 -2.90 16.67
CA VAL A 87 0.45 -4.26 17.13
C VAL A 87 -1.07 -4.46 17.21
N CYS A 88 -1.59 -5.33 16.36
CA CYS A 88 -3.02 -5.61 16.23
C CYS A 88 -3.54 -6.58 17.31
N ASP A 89 -2.66 -7.36 17.93
CA ASP A 89 -3.01 -8.30 18.99
C ASP A 89 -2.56 -7.78 20.36
N ARG A 90 -3.49 -7.76 21.32
CA ARG A 90 -3.24 -7.21 22.65
C ARG A 90 -2.27 -8.07 23.46
N GLU A 91 -2.33 -9.39 23.33
CA GLU A 91 -1.43 -10.29 24.08
C GLU A 91 0.00 -10.16 23.56
N VAL A 92 0.16 -10.08 22.23
CA VAL A 92 1.44 -9.77 21.58
C VAL A 92 1.97 -8.42 22.07
N PHE A 93 1.15 -7.37 22.09
CA PHE A 93 1.58 -6.05 22.59
C PHE A 93 2.04 -6.10 24.04
N VAL A 94 1.27 -6.75 24.93
CA VAL A 94 1.62 -6.88 26.35
C VAL A 94 2.92 -7.66 26.50
N SER A 95 3.13 -8.71 25.72
CA SER A 95 4.37 -9.47 25.68
C SER A 95 5.55 -8.60 25.22
N MET A 96 5.44 -7.93 24.08
CA MET A 96 6.49 -7.05 23.54
C MET A 96 6.85 -5.95 24.53
N ARG A 97 5.85 -5.33 25.16
CA ARG A 97 6.07 -4.33 26.23
C ARG A 97 6.80 -4.92 27.43
N HIS A 98 6.43 -6.14 27.84
CA HIS A 98 7.10 -6.82 28.94
C HIS A 98 8.58 -7.06 28.62
N PHE A 99 8.90 -7.63 27.45
CA PHE A 99 10.29 -7.85 27.02
C PHE A 99 11.06 -6.53 26.89
N ALA A 100 10.46 -5.51 26.29
CA ALA A 100 11.06 -4.17 26.24
C ALA A 100 11.38 -3.62 27.63
N SER A 101 10.50 -3.84 28.62
CA SER A 101 10.72 -3.40 30.00
C SER A 101 11.89 -4.12 30.69
N LEU A 102 12.15 -5.40 30.36
CA LEU A 102 13.31 -6.14 30.86
C LEU A 102 14.64 -5.50 30.39
N HIS A 103 14.61 -4.81 29.26
CA HIS A 103 15.73 -4.05 28.72
C HIS A 103 15.70 -2.56 29.08
N ASN A 104 14.84 -2.14 30.03
CA ASN A 104 14.62 -0.73 30.38
C ASN A 104 14.25 0.15 29.17
N TYR A 105 13.62 -0.43 28.15
CA TYR A 105 13.27 0.24 26.89
C TYR A 105 14.47 0.77 26.11
N VAL A 106 15.68 0.25 26.37
CA VAL A 106 16.91 0.62 25.68
C VAL A 106 17.58 -0.62 25.12
N ILE A 107 17.75 -0.67 23.80
CA ILE A 107 18.48 -1.73 23.11
C ILE A 107 19.82 -1.15 22.65
N ASN A 108 20.90 -1.87 22.92
CA ASN A 108 22.23 -1.54 22.39
C ASN A 108 22.64 -2.67 21.46
N LEU A 109 22.69 -2.37 20.17
CA LEU A 109 23.17 -3.27 19.13
C LEU A 109 24.58 -2.82 18.70
N GLY A 110 25.51 -3.77 18.65
CA GLY A 110 26.92 -3.52 18.33
C GLY A 110 27.79 -3.16 19.55
N GLY A 111 29.09 -3.37 19.40
CA GLY A 111 30.10 -3.18 20.47
C GLY A 111 30.98 -1.94 20.30
N GLY A 112 30.79 -1.19 19.20
CA GLY A 112 31.67 -0.11 18.76
C GLY A 112 31.74 1.13 19.64
N ASN A 113 32.59 2.07 19.20
CA ASN A 113 32.87 3.32 19.89
C ASN A 113 31.58 4.14 20.12
N PRO A 114 31.32 4.65 21.35
CA PRO A 114 30.17 5.50 21.64
C PRO A 114 30.00 6.70 20.69
N ALA A 115 31.09 7.22 20.13
CA ALA A 115 31.05 8.35 19.18
C ALA A 115 30.39 8.00 17.84
N ASN A 116 30.37 6.73 17.46
CA ASN A 116 29.81 6.24 16.19
C ASN A 116 28.40 5.65 16.36
N ARG A 117 27.79 5.84 17.53
CA ARG A 117 26.44 5.32 17.80
C ARG A 117 25.39 6.24 17.21
N ILE A 118 24.40 5.63 16.58
CA ILE A 118 23.17 6.31 16.15
C ILE A 118 22.00 5.82 16.98
N LEU A 119 20.97 6.66 17.06
CA LEU A 119 19.77 6.39 17.82
C LEU A 119 18.57 6.34 16.86
N THR A 120 17.95 5.17 16.78
CA THR A 120 16.63 5.01 16.17
C THR A 120 15.59 4.93 17.27
N TYR A 121 14.55 5.75 17.18
CA TYR A 121 13.41 5.65 18.07
C TYR A 121 12.43 4.60 17.56
N VAL A 122 11.98 3.73 18.46
CA VAL A 122 10.99 2.69 18.17
C VAL A 122 9.79 2.89 19.09
N GLU A 123 8.59 2.94 18.51
CA GLU A 123 7.34 3.10 19.24
C GLU A 123 6.49 1.85 19.05
N LEU A 124 6.06 1.23 20.15
CA LEU A 124 5.07 0.16 20.12
C LEU A 124 3.70 0.75 20.38
N HIS A 125 2.72 0.44 19.52
CA HIS A 125 1.34 0.89 19.65
C HIS A 125 0.42 -0.32 19.71
N CYS A 126 -0.43 -0.41 20.74
CA CYS A 126 -1.52 -1.37 20.75
C CYS A 126 -2.66 -0.79 19.93
N LEU A 127 -2.92 -1.34 18.75
CA LEU A 127 -4.03 -0.90 17.91
C LEU A 127 -5.35 -1.46 18.46
N PRO A 128 -6.28 -0.62 18.95
CA PRO A 128 -7.54 -1.12 19.48
C PRO A 128 -8.38 -1.73 18.34
N PRO A 129 -9.02 -2.90 18.55
CA PRO A 129 -9.87 -3.50 17.52
C PRO A 129 -10.99 -2.58 17.03
N THR A 130 -11.46 -1.67 17.89
CA THR A 130 -12.47 -0.65 17.55
C THR A 130 -11.99 0.30 16.46
N GLU A 131 -10.73 0.73 16.51
CA GLU A 131 -10.16 1.61 15.49
C GLU A 131 -10.04 0.88 14.15
N THR A 132 -9.54 -0.36 14.16
CA THR A 132 -9.44 -1.20 12.96
C THR A 132 -10.81 -1.40 12.29
N VAL A 133 -11.84 -1.72 13.08
CA VAL A 133 -13.21 -1.89 12.58
C VAL A 133 -13.79 -0.59 12.03
N GLU A 134 -13.52 0.54 12.68
CA GLU A 134 -13.97 1.85 12.20
C GLU A 134 -13.32 2.19 10.84
N VAL A 135 -12.00 2.03 10.73
CA VAL A 135 -11.26 2.26 9.48
C VAL A 135 -11.80 1.37 8.37
N LEU A 136 -11.97 0.06 8.63
CA LEU A 136 -12.58 -0.87 7.67
C LEU A 136 -13.99 -0.44 7.26
N GLY A 137 -14.80 0.03 8.23
CA GLY A 137 -16.14 0.56 7.97
C GLY A 137 -16.13 1.80 7.07
N ARG A 138 -15.18 2.72 7.28
CA ARG A 138 -14.98 3.90 6.42
C ARG A 138 -14.55 3.48 5.02
N MET A 139 -13.55 2.59 4.91
CA MET A 139 -13.06 2.07 3.63
C MET A 139 -14.17 1.39 2.82
N HIS A 140 -14.98 0.54 3.45
CA HIS A 140 -16.11 -0.14 2.79
C HIS A 140 -17.16 0.84 2.26
N LYS A 141 -17.49 1.88 3.03
CA LYS A 141 -18.41 2.94 2.57
C LYS A 141 -17.85 3.68 1.36
N THR A 142 -16.57 4.03 1.40
CA THR A 142 -15.88 4.70 0.29
C THR A 142 -15.83 3.82 -0.97
N LEU A 143 -15.48 2.54 -0.83
CA LEU A 143 -15.47 1.58 -1.94
C LEU A 143 -16.85 1.44 -2.58
N ARG A 144 -17.92 1.35 -1.76
CA ARG A 144 -19.29 1.28 -2.28
C ARG A 144 -19.64 2.53 -3.08
N LYS A 145 -19.35 3.72 -2.53
CA LYS A 145 -19.60 5.00 -3.20
C LYS A 145 -18.86 5.08 -4.53
N LEU A 146 -17.57 4.76 -4.56
CA LEU A 146 -16.75 4.76 -5.77
C LEU A 146 -17.29 3.80 -6.83
N ARG A 147 -17.73 2.61 -6.42
CA ARG A 147 -18.34 1.63 -7.34
C ARG A 147 -19.62 2.18 -7.97
N ASP A 148 -20.45 2.85 -7.19
CA ASP A 148 -21.70 3.43 -7.66
C ASP A 148 -21.42 4.62 -8.60
N ASP A 149 -20.45 5.48 -8.28
CA ASP A 149 -19.99 6.58 -9.14
C ASP A 149 -19.45 6.07 -10.50
N VAL A 150 -18.69 4.97 -10.49
CA VAL A 150 -18.21 4.31 -11.73
C VAL A 150 -19.38 3.75 -12.55
N ALA A 151 -20.42 3.23 -11.91
CA ALA A 151 -21.60 2.74 -12.61
C ALA A 151 -22.35 3.88 -13.32
N ILE A 152 -22.51 5.02 -12.63
CA ILE A 152 -23.11 6.24 -13.19
C ILE A 152 -22.29 6.72 -14.39
N LEU A 153 -20.97 6.86 -14.22
CA LEU A 153 -20.09 7.33 -15.30
C LEU A 153 -20.14 6.41 -16.54
N LYS A 154 -20.19 5.09 -16.34
CA LYS A 154 -20.39 4.13 -17.44
C LYS A 154 -21.71 4.35 -18.18
N THR A 155 -22.79 4.68 -17.47
CA THR A 155 -24.08 4.98 -18.11
C THR A 155 -24.06 6.30 -18.88
N GLU A 156 -23.43 7.33 -18.34
CA GLU A 156 -23.28 8.62 -19.01
C GLU A 156 -22.42 8.52 -20.28
N VAL A 157 -21.30 7.79 -20.23
CA VAL A 157 -20.47 7.55 -21.42
C VAL A 157 -21.26 6.80 -22.50
N ARG A 158 -22.08 5.81 -22.12
CA ARG A 158 -22.95 5.10 -23.07
C ARG A 158 -24.01 6.00 -23.67
N LEU A 159 -24.59 6.89 -22.87
CA LEU A 159 -25.56 7.87 -23.35
C LEU A 159 -24.89 8.85 -24.32
N LEU A 160 -23.75 9.43 -23.95
CA LEU A 160 -23.01 10.35 -24.81
C LEU A 160 -22.61 9.68 -26.12
N ARG A 161 -22.15 8.42 -26.10
CA ARG A 161 -21.85 7.66 -27.32
C ARG A 161 -23.09 7.52 -28.22
N ARG A 162 -24.26 7.26 -27.64
CA ARG A 162 -25.52 7.16 -28.40
C ARG A 162 -25.93 8.50 -28.98
N THR A 163 -25.93 9.56 -28.18
CA THR A 163 -26.29 10.91 -28.63
C THR A 163 -25.34 11.40 -29.72
N PHE A 164 -24.03 11.15 -29.56
CA PHE A 164 -23.04 11.50 -30.57
C PHE A 164 -23.23 10.68 -31.85
N GLY A 165 -23.49 9.37 -31.74
CA GLY A 165 -23.83 8.53 -32.89
C GLY A 165 -25.05 9.06 -33.65
N GLN A 166 -26.14 9.38 -32.94
CA GLN A 166 -27.33 9.97 -33.53
C GLN A 166 -27.08 11.34 -34.17
N ALA A 167 -26.27 12.19 -33.55
CA ALA A 167 -25.90 13.49 -34.11
C ALA A 167 -25.10 13.34 -35.40
N LEU A 168 -24.17 12.38 -35.46
CA LEU A 168 -23.40 12.07 -36.66
C LEU A 168 -24.28 11.50 -37.78
N GLU A 169 -25.20 10.58 -37.45
CA GLU A 169 -26.18 10.06 -38.41
C GLU A 169 -27.07 11.18 -38.98
N ASN A 170 -27.59 12.06 -38.13
CA ASN A 170 -28.37 13.23 -38.56
C ASN A 170 -27.54 14.20 -39.42
N LEU A 171 -26.26 14.42 -39.09
CA LEU A 171 -25.37 15.27 -39.88
C LEU A 171 -25.14 14.65 -41.27
N ALA A 172 -24.82 13.36 -41.34
CA ALA A 172 -24.59 12.64 -42.58
C ALA A 172 -25.85 12.59 -43.46
N ALA A 173 -27.05 12.47 -42.87
CA ALA A 173 -28.32 12.52 -43.59
C ALA A 173 -28.59 13.90 -44.24
N ASN A 174 -28.08 14.99 -43.64
CA ASN A 174 -28.22 16.34 -44.18
C ASN A 174 -27.08 16.74 -45.14
N TYR A 175 -25.97 16.01 -45.11
CA TYR A 175 -24.77 16.27 -45.91
C TYR A 175 -24.18 14.93 -46.39
N GLU A 176 -24.71 14.39 -47.49
CA GLU A 176 -24.31 13.07 -48.06
C GLU A 176 -22.80 12.94 -48.30
N GLU A 177 -22.12 14.04 -48.64
CA GLU A 177 -20.66 14.07 -48.86
C GLU A 177 -19.83 13.76 -47.60
N LEU A 178 -20.40 13.93 -46.41
CA LEU A 178 -19.72 13.68 -45.13
C LEU A 178 -19.88 12.23 -44.64
N ALA A 179 -20.88 11.49 -45.14
CA ALA A 179 -21.14 10.10 -44.72
C ALA A 179 -19.93 9.15 -44.89
N PRO A 180 -19.11 9.24 -45.97
CA PRO A 180 -17.91 8.42 -46.12
C PRO A 180 -16.78 8.80 -45.15
N LEU A 181 -16.64 10.09 -44.80
CA LEU A 181 -15.57 10.60 -43.94
C LEU A 181 -15.74 10.17 -42.47
N VAL A 182 -16.98 9.98 -42.04
CA VAL A 182 -17.34 9.57 -40.67
C VAL A 182 -17.45 8.04 -40.55
N GLY A 183 -17.20 7.30 -41.63
CA GLY A 183 -17.23 5.84 -41.64
C GLY A 183 -18.63 5.24 -41.48
N LEU A 184 -19.68 5.98 -41.86
CA LEU A 184 -21.07 5.52 -41.80
C LEU A 184 -21.51 4.77 -43.07
N VAL A 185 -20.70 4.79 -44.11
CA VAL A 185 -20.90 3.99 -45.32
C VAL A 185 -20.07 2.71 -45.18
N ALA A 186 -20.71 1.54 -45.27
CA ALA A 186 -19.97 0.28 -45.35
C ALA A 186 -18.98 0.37 -46.52
N PRO A 187 -17.71 -0.05 -46.36
CA PRO A 187 -16.80 -0.07 -47.50
C PRO A 187 -17.46 -0.87 -48.62
N PRO A 188 -17.37 -0.41 -49.88
CA PRO A 188 -18.02 -1.10 -50.98
C PRO A 188 -17.57 -2.56 -50.91
N HIS A 189 -18.54 -3.48 -50.83
CA HIS A 189 -18.25 -4.89 -51.03
C HIS A 189 -17.45 -4.98 -52.32
N ILE A 190 -16.17 -5.33 -52.22
CA ILE A 190 -15.44 -5.82 -53.37
C ILE A 190 -16.22 -7.07 -53.76
N GLN A 191 -17.10 -6.95 -54.76
CA GLN A 191 -17.63 -8.09 -55.48
C GLN A 191 -16.40 -8.82 -56.00
N GLY A 192 -15.96 -9.82 -55.24
CA GLY A 192 -15.09 -10.84 -55.78
C GLY A 192 -15.82 -11.47 -56.95
N ASP A 193 -15.17 -11.47 -58.10
CA ASP A 193 -15.60 -12.18 -59.30
C ASP A 193 -16.15 -13.57 -58.94
N PRO A 194 -17.30 -13.99 -59.50
CA PRO A 194 -17.86 -15.32 -59.26
C PRO A 194 -17.17 -16.41 -60.10
N HIS A 195 -15.93 -16.22 -60.54
CA HIS A 195 -15.19 -17.22 -61.33
C HIS A 195 -13.85 -17.54 -60.67
N GLY A 196 -13.86 -18.60 -59.86
CA GLY A 196 -12.65 -19.15 -59.25
C GLY A 196 -12.92 -20.16 -58.13
N ALA A 197 -14.09 -20.80 -58.14
CA ALA A 197 -14.32 -22.06 -57.44
C ALA A 197 -14.63 -23.07 -58.56
N ASP A 198 -13.96 -24.21 -58.50
CA ASP A 198 -13.92 -25.29 -59.49
C ASP A 198 -12.79 -25.14 -60.52
N ASP A 199 -11.62 -25.67 -60.16
CA ASP A 199 -10.74 -26.50 -61.01
C ASP A 199 -9.35 -26.61 -60.37
N ALA A 200 -9.24 -27.47 -59.33
CA ALA A 200 -8.00 -28.14 -58.96
C ALA A 200 -8.31 -29.33 -58.02
N GLU A 201 -9.23 -30.19 -58.45
CA GLU A 201 -9.25 -31.60 -58.04
C GLU A 201 -8.82 -32.40 -59.28
N GLN A 202 -7.88 -33.34 -59.11
CA GLN A 202 -7.31 -34.30 -60.09
C GLN A 202 -6.17 -33.81 -61.01
N ALA A 203 -4.94 -34.21 -60.68
CA ALA A 203 -4.29 -35.37 -61.32
C ALA A 203 -2.83 -35.52 -60.83
N ASP A 204 -2.56 -36.71 -60.25
CA ASP A 204 -1.29 -37.45 -60.07
C ASP A 204 0.02 -36.74 -59.68
#